data_AF-A0A7J3EDM1-F1
#
_entry.id   AF-A0A7J3EDM1-F1
#
_cell.length_a   1.000
_cell.length_b   1.000
_cell.length_c   1.000
_cell.angle_alpha   90.00
_cell.angle_beta   90.00
_cell.angle_gamma   90.00
#
_symmetry.space_group_name_H-M   'P 1'
#
loop_
_entity.id
_entity.type
_entity.pdbx_description
1 polymer ?
#
loop_
_entity_poly.entity_id
_entity_poly.type
_entity_poly.pdbx_seq_one_letter_code
_entity_poly.pdbx_strand_id
1 'polypeptide(L)'
;MSKIHRYRLNVRSIRELTRLLKQLFNVYFDRKASWEAVKIDREREIYVVDGLPVFIRIGSEIYPTVICVERKIVSLPKVIVDMGAIPHIT
;
A
#
# COMPACT_ATOMS: atom_id res chain seq x y z
N MET A 1 6.44 -1.54 -22.69
CA MET A 1 6.59 -1.13 -21.27
C MET A 1 5.53 -0.08 -20.98
N SER A 2 4.67 -0.30 -19.99
CA SER A 2 3.71 0.72 -19.54
C SER A 2 4.48 1.93 -18.99
N LYS A 3 4.05 3.14 -19.33
CA LYS A 3 4.68 4.37 -18.83
C LYS A 3 4.25 4.56 -17.37
N ILE A 4 5.22 4.63 -16.45
CA ILE A 4 4.94 4.93 -15.04
C ILE A 4 4.29 6.31 -14.96
N HIS A 5 3.14 6.39 -14.29
CA HIS A 5 2.38 7.63 -14.17
C HIS A 5 1.97 7.89 -12.71
N ARG A 6 2.26 9.10 -12.21
CA ARG A 6 1.88 9.55 -10.87
C ARG A 6 0.77 10.58 -10.98
N TYR A 7 -0.28 10.41 -10.18
CA TYR A 7 -1.42 11.33 -10.14
C TYR A 7 -2.01 11.44 -8.74
N ARG A 8 -2.74 12.53 -8.48
CA ARG A 8 -3.42 12.76 -7.21
C ARG A 8 -4.75 12.02 -7.18
N LEU A 9 -5.08 11.38 -6.05
CA LEU A 9 -6.38 10.73 -5.90
C LEU A 9 -7.49 11.78 -5.72
N ASN A 10 -8.65 11.51 -6.32
CA ASN A 10 -9.84 12.33 -6.11
C ASN A 10 -10.53 11.97 -4.78
N VAL A 11 -11.43 12.85 -4.31
CA VAL A 11 -12.12 12.70 -3.01
C VAL A 11 -12.90 11.38 -2.90
N ARG A 12 -13.51 10.92 -3.99
CA ARG A 12 -14.28 9.66 -4.02
C ARG A 12 -13.35 8.46 -3.83
N SER A 13 -12.25 8.41 -4.57
CA SER A 13 -11.26 7.34 -4.48
C SER A 13 -10.58 7.31 -3.11
N ILE A 14 -10.27 8.46 -2.52
CA ILE A 14 -9.74 8.55 -1.15
C ILE A 14 -10.73 7.95 -0.15
N ARG A 15 -12.02 8.27 -0.28
CA ARG A 15 -13.06 7.75 0.61
C ARG A 15 -13.23 6.24 0.48
N GLU A 16 -13.21 5.72 -0.75
CA GLU A 16 -13.32 4.28 -1.01
C GLU A 16 -12.08 3.53 -0.52
N LEU A 17 -10.88 4.04 -0.80
CA LEU A 17 -9.62 3.45 -0.37
C LEU A 17 -9.47 3.46 1.15
N THR A 18 -9.73 4.58 1.83
CA THR A 18 -9.66 4.65 3.30
C THR A 18 -10.63 3.68 3.98
N ARG A 19 -11.82 3.47 3.40
CA ARG A 19 -12.78 2.47 3.89
C ARG A 19 -12.23 1.04 3.72
N LEU A 20 -11.70 0.74 2.54
CA LEU A 20 -11.11 -0.57 2.23
C LEU A 20 -9.93 -0.88 3.15
N LEU A 21 -9.01 0.06 3.34
CA LEU A 21 -7.84 -0.11 4.21
C LEU A 21 -8.24 -0.32 5.67
N LYS A 22 -9.28 0.37 6.15
CA LYS A 22 -9.85 0.13 7.48
C LYS A 22 -10.41 -1.28 7.61
N GLN A 23 -11.12 -1.79 6.60
CA GLN A 23 -11.70 -3.13 6.63
C GLN A 23 -10.63 -4.23 6.59
N LEU A 24 -9.60 -4.06 5.75
CA LEU A 24 -8.57 -5.08 5.55
C LEU A 24 -7.51 -5.10 6.67
N PHE A 25 -7.11 -3.93 7.18
CA PHE A 25 -5.94 -3.81 8.05
C PHE A 25 -6.21 -3.09 9.38
N ASN A 26 -7.46 -2.69 9.64
CA ASN A 26 -7.86 -1.91 10.83
C ASN A 26 -7.02 -0.62 11.02
N VAL A 27 -6.66 0.03 9.91
CA VAL A 27 -5.88 1.27 9.91
C VAL A 27 -6.73 2.48 9.55
N TYR A 28 -6.33 3.63 10.10
CA TYR A 28 -7.00 4.91 9.89
C TYR A 28 -6.02 5.88 9.24
N PHE A 29 -6.46 6.49 8.15
CA PHE A 29 -5.72 7.57 7.49
C PHE A 29 -6.59 8.82 7.44
N ASP A 30 -5.96 9.99 7.58
CA ASP A 30 -6.63 11.25 7.35
C ASP A 30 -6.99 11.40 5.86
N ARG A 31 -8.25 11.74 5.59
CA ARG A 31 -8.74 12.00 4.23
C ARG A 31 -8.23 13.33 3.68
N LYS A 32 -7.76 14.24 4.54
CA LYS A 32 -7.16 15.52 4.16
C LYS A 32 -5.66 15.42 3.85
N ALA A 33 -5.02 14.30 4.18
CA ALA A 33 -3.63 14.03 3.80
C ALA A 33 -3.44 14.13 2.28
N SER A 34 -2.20 14.28 1.82
CA SER A 34 -1.90 14.27 0.39
C SER A 34 -1.90 12.83 -0.13
N TRP A 35 -2.95 12.47 -0.87
CA TRP A 35 -3.10 11.15 -1.48
C TRP A 35 -2.69 11.14 -2.94
N GLU A 36 -1.81 10.22 -3.30
CA GLU A 36 -1.34 10.01 -4.66
C GLU A 36 -1.32 8.52 -5.01
N ALA A 37 -1.40 8.24 -6.31
CA ALA A 37 -1.24 6.91 -6.85
C ALA A 37 -0.15 6.92 -7.93
N VAL A 38 0.71 5.91 -7.89
CA VAL A 38 1.74 5.65 -8.91
C VAL A 38 1.34 4.39 -9.66
N LYS A 39 0.82 4.57 -10.86
CA LYS A 39 0.46 3.48 -11.76
C LYS A 39 1.71 2.97 -12.46
N ILE A 40 2.04 1.71 -12.22
CA ILE A 40 3.21 1.05 -12.82
C ILE A 40 2.79 0.40 -14.13
N ASP A 41 1.75 -0.43 -14.06
CA ASP A 41 1.18 -1.14 -15.20
C ASP A 41 -0.35 -1.32 -15.03
N ARG A 42 -0.94 -2.31 -15.72
CA ARG A 42 -2.38 -2.57 -15.65
C ARG A 42 -2.81 -3.16 -14.31
N GLU A 43 -1.94 -3.94 -13.68
CA GLU A 43 -2.22 -4.70 -12.46
C GLU A 43 -1.64 -4.03 -11.22
N ARG A 44 -0.60 -3.20 -11.36
CA ARG A 44 0.17 -2.67 -10.24
C ARG A 44 0.03 -1.17 -10.08
N GLU A 45 -0.36 -0.77 -8.87
CA GLU A 45 -0.51 0.63 -8.48
C GLU A 45 -0.06 0.83 -7.02
N ILE A 46 0.80 1.81 -6.77
CA ILE A 46 1.26 2.15 -5.41
C ILE A 46 0.48 3.36 -4.89
N TYR A 47 -0.06 3.26 -3.68
CA TYR A 47 -0.68 4.36 -2.96
C TYR A 47 0.32 5.06 -2.06
N VAL A 48 0.43 6.37 -2.22
CA VAL A 48 1.35 7.25 -1.50
C VAL A 48 0.52 8.24 -0.67
N VAL A 49 0.82 8.34 0.62
CA VAL A 49 0.16 9.26 1.56
C VAL A 49 1.23 10.13 2.20
N ASP A 50 1.11 11.45 2.04
CA ASP A 50 2.09 12.45 2.51
C ASP A 50 3.54 12.10 2.11
N GLY A 51 3.70 11.63 0.86
CA GLY A 51 4.99 11.24 0.30
C GLY A 51 5.48 9.83 0.70
N LEU A 52 4.76 9.11 1.55
CA LEU A 52 5.11 7.76 1.99
C LEU A 52 4.36 6.68 1.18
N PRO A 53 5.05 5.72 0.54
CA PRO A 53 4.39 4.60 -0.13
C PRO A 53 3.84 3.61 0.90
N VAL A 54 2.54 3.61 1.12
CA VAL A 54 1.88 2.88 2.22
C VAL A 54 1.31 1.53 1.79
N PHE A 55 0.76 1.45 0.59
CA PHE A 55 0.14 0.23 0.07
C PHE A 55 0.44 0.06 -1.42
N ILE A 56 0.42 -1.18 -1.88
CA ILE A 56 0.44 -1.54 -3.29
C ILE A 56 -0.81 -2.36 -3.61
N ARG A 57 -1.48 -2.04 -4.72
CA ARG A 57 -2.48 -2.89 -5.34
C ARG A 57 -1.80 -3.77 -6.37
N ILE A 58 -2.10 -5.06 -6.35
CA ILE A 58 -1.70 -6.04 -7.37
C ILE A 58 -2.96 -6.79 -7.79
N GLY A 59 -3.44 -6.49 -9.00
CA GLY A 59 -4.74 -6.96 -9.48
C GLY A 59 -5.88 -6.48 -8.58
N SER A 60 -6.55 -7.42 -7.92
CA SER A 60 -7.67 -7.13 -7.02
C SER A 60 -7.25 -6.94 -5.56
N GLU A 61 -6.04 -7.36 -5.19
CA GLU A 61 -5.57 -7.37 -3.80
C GLU A 61 -4.76 -6.12 -3.48
N ILE A 62 -4.78 -5.75 -2.20
CA ILE A 62 -3.97 -4.66 -1.65
C ILE A 62 -3.08 -5.24 -0.56
N TYR A 63 -1.81 -4.85 -0.57
CA TYR A 63 -0.84 -5.21 0.45
C TYR A 63 -0.17 -3.97 1.03
N PRO A 64 0.11 -3.93 2.34
CA PRO A 64 0.97 -2.90 2.90
C PRO A 64 2.39 -3.06 2.37
N THR A 65 3.09 -1.93 2.19
CA THR A 65 4.53 -1.98 1.89
C THR A 65 5.33 -2.41 3.12
N VAL A 66 6.56 -2.89 2.92
CA VAL A 66 7.49 -3.18 4.02
C VAL A 66 7.69 -1.94 4.91
N ILE A 67 7.81 -0.75 4.30
CA ILE A 67 7.94 0.53 4.99
C ILE A 67 6.72 0.81 5.89
N CYS A 68 5.51 0.47 5.43
CA CYS A 68 4.27 0.65 6.19
C CYS A 68 4.26 -0.22 7.46
N VAL A 69 4.73 -1.47 7.35
CA VAL A 69 4.84 -2.40 8.48
C VAL A 69 5.98 -1.99 9.44
N GLU A 70 7.13 -1.61 8.90
CA GLU A 70 8.30 -1.16 9.68
C GLU A 70 7.97 0.08 10.51
N ARG A 71 7.23 1.05 9.93
CA ARG A 71 6.77 2.25 10.62
C ARG A 71 5.58 2.03 11.56
N LYS A 72 5.15 0.78 11.75
CA LYS A 72 4.03 0.38 12.61
C LYS A 72 2.71 1.08 12.23
N ILE A 73 2.55 1.47 10.97
CA ILE A 73 1.29 2.01 10.45
C ILE A 73 0.27 0.88 10.34
N VAL A 74 0.71 -0.28 9.85
CA VAL A 74 -0.06 -1.53 9.82
C VAL A 74 0.63 -2.56 10.70
N SER A 75 -0.16 -3.26 11.52
CA SER A 75 0.30 -4.45 12.24
C SER A 75 -0.19 -5.69 11.52
N LEU A 76 0.73 -6.58 11.14
CA LEU A 76 0.42 -7.87 10.54
C LEU A 76 0.87 -9.01 11.46
N PRO A 77 0.22 -10.19 11.38
CA PRO A 77 0.79 -11.42 11.90
C PRO A 77 2.20 -11.63 11.35
N LYS A 78 3.08 -12.17 12.18
CA LYS A 78 4.48 -12.41 11.81
C LYS A 78 4.76 -13.89 11.82
N VAL A 79 5.47 -14.34 10.79
CA VAL A 79 6.07 -15.68 10.75
C VAL A 79 7.56 -15.51 10.96
N ILE A 80 8.12 -16.24 11.92
CA ILE A 80 9.55 -16.29 12.17
C ILE A 80 10.11 -17.41 11.30
N VAL A 81 11.16 -17.10 10.53
CA VAL A 81 11.79 -18.02 9.60
C VAL A 81 13.25 -18.21 9.97
N ASP A 82 13.81 -19.38 9.64
CA ASP A 82 15.22 -19.68 9.82
C ASP A 82 16.10 -18.82 8.90
N MET A 83 17.37 -18.59 9.28
CA MET A 83 18.32 -17.85 8.45
C MET A 83 18.51 -18.49 7.06
N GLY A 84 18.44 -19.82 6.96
CA GLY A 84 18.51 -20.55 5.69
C GLY A 84 17.31 -20.29 4.77
N ALA A 85 16.18 -19.80 5.28
CA ALA A 85 15.01 -19.45 4.46
C ALA A 85 15.10 -18.05 3.87
N ILE A 86 15.87 -17.12 4.47
CA ILE A 86 15.96 -15.71 4.04
C ILE A 86 16.29 -15.56 2.55
N PRO A 87 17.28 -16.27 1.97
CA PRO A 87 17.64 -16.12 0.55
C PRO A 87 16.53 -16.56 -0.43
N HIS A 88 15.53 -17.29 0.07
CA HIS A 88 14.44 -17.84 -0.73
C HIS A 88 13.13 -17.04 -0.61
N ILE A 89 13.09 -16.00 0.24
CA ILE A 89 11.97 -15.07 0.34
C ILE A 89 12.17 -13.96 -0.70
N THR A 90 11.26 -13.85 -1.67
CA THR A 90 11.31 -12.89 -2.79
C THR A 90 10.10 -11.98 -2.84
#